data_AF-A0A0D6E3Y7-F1
#
_entry.id   AF-A0A0D6E3Y7-F1
#
_cell.length_a   1.000
_cell.length_b   1.000
_cell.length_c   1.000
_cell.angle_alpha   90.00
_cell.angle_beta   90.00
_cell.angle_gamma   90.00
#
_symmetry.space_group_name_H-M   'P 1'
#
loop_
_entity.id
_entity.type
_entity.pdbx_description
1 polymer ?
#
loop_
_entity_poly.entity_id
_entity_poly.type
_entity_poly.pdbx_seq_one_letter_code
_entity_poly.pdbx_strand_id
1 'polypeptide(L)'
;MSVTIEILSGLGAKGPAAIVVEAQGKRLLLDAGGALHPDDTITWANNLDVDAVLISHDHIDHIGGVAELAENVPLYCTPLVAKALPHNRPWHPLPERGTLEVEGITVTTGQAGHSLGGVWLHLAVGNGVLYSGDACFESSVFPFDTPPKAAIALLDASYGSYDQPQAYCVQAISERLDQPLAFPVPETGRALEMALWLAKEADRRQLTLAIDPVIRDNLAALLALPATLRRPGLDHSIRSLLARQNACPPTLQLMCDRSDTPEQWPDHHLLHTGYLTPDRRAELAAGQISWQRWNVHLRASHLVALADQLGATQVVPLFTPFSDNALSAWHGLLGERLCTAQRLYAPSRLVTRSSLGSFACPQ
;
A
#
# COMPACT_ATOMS: atom_id res chain seq x y z
N MET A 1 -12.84 18.79 16.83
CA MET A 1 -12.39 18.16 18.11
C MET A 1 -10.86 18.16 18.12
N SER A 2 -10.19 18.12 19.27
CA SER A 2 -8.73 17.98 19.26
C SER A 2 -8.34 16.55 18.88
N VAL A 3 -7.23 16.40 18.16
CA VAL A 3 -6.63 15.11 17.86
C VAL A 3 -5.13 15.20 18.07
N THR A 4 -4.56 14.16 18.67
CA THR A 4 -3.13 13.95 18.79
C THR A 4 -2.75 12.73 17.97
N ILE A 5 -1.67 12.83 17.20
CA ILE A 5 -1.12 11.71 16.43
C ILE A 5 0.29 11.47 16.92
N GLU A 6 0.62 10.24 17.23
CA GLU A 6 1.96 9.80 17.61
C GLU A 6 2.42 8.68 16.68
N ILE A 7 3.49 8.93 15.93
CA ILE A 7 4.07 7.98 15.00
C ILE A 7 5.17 7.24 15.74
N LEU A 8 4.85 6.02 16.18
CA LEU A 8 5.76 5.16 16.94
C LEU A 8 6.81 4.52 16.01
N SER A 9 6.44 4.25 14.76
CA SER A 9 7.31 3.70 13.73
C SER A 9 6.84 4.10 12.32
N GLY A 10 7.75 4.01 11.35
CA GLY A 10 7.49 4.35 9.93
C GLY A 10 7.77 5.81 9.56
N LEU A 11 8.28 6.64 10.48
CA LEU A 11 8.70 8.02 10.19
C LEU A 11 10.20 8.11 9.95
N GLY A 12 10.60 8.72 8.83
CA GLY A 12 12.01 8.99 8.53
C GLY A 12 12.87 7.77 8.20
N ALA A 13 12.25 6.59 8.06
CA ALA A 13 12.87 5.37 7.55
C ALA A 13 11.79 4.45 6.93
N LYS A 14 12.22 3.48 6.13
CA LYS A 14 11.37 2.32 5.82
C LYS A 14 11.35 1.43 7.07
N GLY A 15 10.18 1.23 7.64
CA GLY A 15 10.01 0.47 8.88
C GLY A 15 8.55 0.08 9.09
N PRO A 16 8.27 -0.79 10.08
CA PRO A 16 6.92 -1.23 10.38
C PRO A 16 5.97 -0.06 10.64
N ALA A 17 4.74 -0.16 10.15
CA ALA A 17 3.70 0.83 10.41
C ALA A 17 3.18 0.72 11.84
N ALA A 18 3.27 1.81 12.61
CA ALA A 18 2.64 1.91 13.92
C ALA A 18 2.36 3.38 14.24
N ILE A 19 1.10 3.79 14.10
CA ILE A 19 0.69 5.18 14.32
C ILE A 19 -0.51 5.22 15.26
N VAL A 20 -0.38 5.91 16.39
CA VAL A 20 -1.47 6.10 17.35
C VAL A 20 -2.20 7.40 17.04
N VAL A 21 -3.52 7.33 16.92
CA VAL A 21 -4.42 8.47 16.86
C VAL A 21 -5.23 8.53 18.16
N GLU A 22 -5.04 9.60 18.93
CA GLU A 22 -5.80 9.87 20.14
C GLU A 22 -6.84 10.97 19.90
N ALA A 23 -8.11 10.63 20.12
CA ALA A 23 -9.23 11.55 20.04
C ALA A 23 -10.40 11.05 20.88
N GLN A 24 -11.23 11.95 21.40
CA GLN A 24 -12.42 11.59 22.18
C GLN A 24 -12.12 10.70 23.42
N GLY A 25 -10.92 10.81 23.99
CA GLY A 25 -10.48 9.96 25.11
C GLY A 25 -10.16 8.53 24.71
N LYS A 26 -10.02 8.25 23.42
CA LYS A 26 -9.74 6.94 22.83
C LYS A 26 -8.44 6.96 22.05
N ARG A 27 -7.71 5.84 22.06
CA ARG A 27 -6.44 5.63 21.37
C ARG A 27 -6.60 4.51 20.34
N LEU A 28 -6.57 4.88 19.07
CA LEU A 28 -6.65 3.95 17.94
C LEU A 28 -5.26 3.76 17.34
N LEU A 29 -4.81 2.51 17.19
CA LEU A 29 -3.59 2.19 16.47
C LEU A 29 -3.91 1.96 14.99
N LEU A 30 -3.25 2.69 14.09
CA LEU A 30 -3.29 2.48 12.65
C LEU A 30 -2.10 1.62 12.26
N ASP A 31 -2.41 0.42 11.79
CA ASP A 31 -1.50 -0.70 11.55
C ASP A 31 -0.66 -1.15 12.75
N ALA A 32 -0.29 -2.42 12.74
CA ALA A 32 0.54 -3.07 13.73
C ALA A 32 1.64 -3.83 13.00
N GLY A 33 2.63 -3.09 12.49
CA GLY A 33 3.67 -3.59 11.62
C GLY A 33 4.71 -4.46 12.30
N GLY A 34 5.05 -5.58 11.65
CA GLY A 34 6.11 -6.49 12.05
C GLY A 34 7.47 -6.15 11.44
N ALA A 35 8.50 -6.84 11.93
CA ALA A 35 9.87 -6.73 11.43
C ALA A 35 9.96 -6.98 9.91
N LEU A 36 10.72 -6.14 9.20
CA LEU A 36 10.97 -6.27 7.75
C LEU A 36 12.05 -7.30 7.44
N HIS A 37 12.94 -7.57 8.41
CA HIS A 37 14.00 -8.56 8.31
C HIS A 37 13.92 -9.54 9.49
N PRO A 38 14.27 -10.83 9.30
CA PRO A 38 14.11 -11.86 10.33
C PRO A 38 14.77 -11.56 11.68
N ASP A 39 15.87 -10.80 11.67
CA ASP A 39 16.64 -10.46 12.88
C ASP A 39 16.24 -9.12 13.51
N ASP A 40 15.33 -8.36 12.88
CA ASP A 40 14.84 -7.10 13.43
C ASP A 40 13.80 -7.38 14.52
N THR A 41 13.83 -6.58 15.60
CA THR A 41 12.80 -6.61 16.64
C THR A 41 11.96 -5.35 16.58
N ILE A 42 10.65 -5.47 16.83
CA ILE A 42 9.79 -4.30 16.99
C ILE A 42 9.75 -3.89 18.46
N THR A 43 10.00 -2.61 18.74
CA THR A 43 9.99 -2.07 20.10
C THR A 43 8.79 -1.18 20.38
N TRP A 44 8.08 -0.75 19.33
CA TRP A 44 6.94 0.17 19.41
C TRP A 44 5.73 -0.41 20.15
N ALA A 45 5.58 -1.74 20.19
CA ALA A 45 4.45 -2.43 20.83
C ALA A 45 4.58 -2.52 22.36
N ASN A 46 5.77 -2.30 22.92
CA ASN A 46 6.05 -2.51 24.33
C ASN A 46 5.19 -1.61 25.24
N ASN A 47 4.36 -2.24 26.09
CA ASN A 47 3.42 -1.57 26.99
C ASN A 47 2.48 -0.57 26.27
N LEU A 48 2.15 -0.84 25.00
CA LEU A 48 1.24 -0.01 24.24
C LEU A 48 -0.20 -0.26 24.67
N ASP A 49 -0.81 0.74 25.30
CA ASP A 49 -2.22 0.73 25.70
C ASP A 49 -3.06 1.42 24.62
N VAL A 50 -3.92 0.67 23.93
CA VAL A 50 -4.80 1.19 22.86
C VAL A 50 -6.16 0.53 22.95
N ASP A 51 -7.20 1.27 22.58
CA ASP A 51 -8.58 0.79 22.63
C ASP A 51 -8.92 -0.13 21.44
N ALA A 52 -8.30 0.10 20.28
CA ALA A 52 -8.50 -0.72 19.09
C ALA A 52 -7.34 -0.56 18.08
N VAL A 53 -7.21 -1.55 17.18
CA VAL A 53 -6.25 -1.53 16.07
C VAL A 53 -7.02 -1.57 14.74
N LEU A 54 -6.68 -0.69 13.81
CA LEU A 54 -7.21 -0.68 12.46
C LEU A 54 -6.10 -1.04 11.48
N ILE A 55 -6.29 -2.11 10.72
CA ILE A 55 -5.29 -2.69 9.83
C ILE A 55 -5.69 -2.40 8.38
N SER A 56 -4.80 -1.75 7.65
CA SER A 56 -4.98 -1.33 6.27
C SER A 56 -4.90 -2.50 5.31
N HIS A 57 -3.90 -3.39 5.46
CA HIS A 57 -3.69 -4.56 4.61
C HIS A 57 -2.79 -5.62 5.28
N ASP A 58 -2.54 -6.72 4.57
CA ASP A 58 -1.99 -7.98 5.08
C ASP A 58 -0.46 -8.13 4.97
N HIS A 59 0.26 -7.11 4.51
CA HIS A 59 1.72 -7.18 4.48
C HIS A 59 2.32 -7.17 5.89
N ILE A 60 3.42 -7.91 6.06
CA ILE A 60 4.02 -8.16 7.36
C ILE A 60 4.39 -6.88 8.11
N ASP A 61 4.83 -5.85 7.39
CA ASP A 61 5.16 -4.52 7.93
C ASP A 61 3.95 -3.66 8.29
N HIS A 62 2.73 -4.18 8.11
CA HIS A 62 1.46 -3.55 8.52
C HIS A 62 0.63 -4.41 9.49
N ILE A 63 0.79 -5.74 9.48
CA ILE A 63 0.02 -6.68 10.31
C ILE A 63 0.87 -7.51 11.29
N GLY A 64 2.16 -7.69 11.02
CA GLY A 64 3.00 -8.69 11.70
C GLY A 64 3.20 -8.45 13.20
N GLY A 65 3.09 -7.20 13.65
CA GLY A 65 3.19 -6.81 15.05
C GLY A 65 1.92 -7.06 15.86
N VAL A 66 0.81 -7.51 15.24
CA VAL A 66 -0.40 -7.94 15.97
C VAL A 66 -0.10 -9.02 17.01
N ALA A 67 0.92 -9.85 16.76
CA ALA A 67 1.37 -10.91 17.67
C ALA A 67 1.99 -10.37 18.98
N GLU A 68 2.50 -9.14 18.97
CA GLU A 68 3.15 -8.50 20.12
C GLU A 68 2.18 -7.65 20.97
N LEU A 69 0.92 -7.50 20.52
CA LEU A 69 -0.10 -6.73 21.21
C LEU A 69 -0.92 -7.59 22.18
N ALA A 70 -1.53 -6.93 23.17
CA ALA A 70 -2.42 -7.60 24.13
C ALA A 70 -3.50 -8.44 23.43
N GLU A 71 -3.74 -9.66 23.92
CA GLU A 71 -4.61 -10.67 23.27
C GLU A 71 -6.07 -10.20 23.09
N ASN A 72 -6.53 -9.30 23.95
CA ASN A 72 -7.91 -8.81 23.99
C ASN A 72 -8.14 -7.48 23.25
N VAL A 73 -7.10 -6.86 22.67
CA VAL A 73 -7.29 -5.65 21.87
C VAL A 73 -8.14 -5.97 20.63
N PRO A 74 -9.26 -5.25 20.39
CA PRO A 74 -10.09 -5.50 19.22
C PRO A 74 -9.38 -5.04 17.94
N LEU A 75 -9.36 -5.93 16.95
CA LEU A 75 -8.76 -5.68 15.64
C LEU A 75 -9.85 -5.35 14.62
N TYR A 76 -9.61 -4.38 13.74
CA TYR A 76 -10.51 -3.97 12.67
C TYR A 76 -9.77 -4.09 11.35
N CYS A 77 -10.24 -4.95 10.45
CA CYS A 77 -9.64 -5.15 9.13
C CYS A 77 -10.68 -5.68 8.16
N THR A 78 -10.39 -5.65 6.85
CA THR A 78 -11.30 -6.26 5.87
C THR A 78 -11.30 -7.79 6.02
N PRO A 79 -12.39 -8.49 5.66
CA PRO A 79 -12.46 -9.95 5.79
C PRO A 79 -11.34 -10.72 5.06
N LEU A 80 -10.75 -10.13 4.02
CA LEU A 80 -9.62 -10.72 3.30
C LEU A 80 -8.33 -10.59 4.10
N VAL A 81 -8.07 -9.42 4.69
CA VAL A 81 -6.92 -9.17 5.57
C VAL A 81 -7.00 -10.02 6.84
N ALA A 82 -8.21 -10.27 7.34
CA ALA A 82 -8.43 -11.10 8.53
C ALA A 82 -7.85 -12.52 8.42
N LYS A 83 -7.66 -13.05 7.21
CA LYS A 83 -7.05 -14.37 6.97
C LYS A 83 -5.57 -14.43 7.36
N ALA A 84 -4.89 -13.29 7.41
CA ALA A 84 -3.50 -13.17 7.80
C ALA A 84 -3.31 -12.88 9.31
N LEU A 85 -4.40 -12.68 10.06
CA LEU A 85 -4.33 -12.48 11.50
C LEU A 85 -3.87 -13.76 12.23
N PRO A 86 -3.17 -13.63 13.37
CA PRO A 86 -2.92 -14.77 14.23
C PRO A 86 -4.22 -15.47 14.63
N HIS A 87 -4.18 -16.79 14.74
CA HIS A 87 -5.36 -17.60 15.09
C HIS A 87 -6.00 -17.13 16.40
N ASN A 88 -7.34 -17.20 16.45
CA ASN A 88 -8.17 -16.84 17.62
C ASN A 88 -8.10 -15.37 18.07
N ARG A 89 -7.48 -14.47 17.30
CA ARG A 89 -7.55 -13.03 17.59
C ARG A 89 -8.96 -12.50 17.30
N PRO A 90 -9.61 -11.82 18.26
CA PRO A 90 -10.92 -11.22 18.03
C PRO A 90 -10.78 -10.06 17.03
N TRP A 91 -11.63 -10.06 16.01
CA TRP A 91 -11.64 -9.00 15.00
C TRP A 91 -13.05 -8.64 14.58
N HIS A 92 -13.18 -7.43 14.04
CA HIS A 92 -14.39 -6.83 13.53
C HIS A 92 -14.18 -6.41 12.07
N PRO A 93 -15.17 -6.63 11.18
CA PRO A 93 -15.01 -6.31 9.77
C PRO A 93 -15.00 -4.80 9.52
N LEU A 94 -13.94 -4.32 8.89
CA LEU A 94 -13.96 -3.08 8.13
C LEU A 94 -14.58 -3.34 6.76
N PRO A 95 -15.48 -2.46 6.26
CA PRO A 95 -15.93 -2.55 4.89
C PRO A 95 -14.78 -2.21 3.93
N GLU A 96 -14.76 -2.78 2.73
CA GLU A 96 -13.79 -2.35 1.70
C GLU A 96 -14.14 -0.95 1.15
N ARG A 97 -15.40 -0.56 1.30
CA ARG A 97 -15.93 0.79 1.05
C ARG A 97 -17.08 1.08 2.00
N GLY A 98 -17.01 2.19 2.72
CA GLY A 98 -18.12 2.64 3.55
C GLY A 98 -17.62 3.18 4.88
N THR A 99 -18.53 3.21 5.84
CA THR A 99 -18.30 3.87 7.13
C THR A 99 -18.78 2.98 8.27
N LEU A 100 -18.04 2.99 9.38
CA LEU A 100 -18.41 2.35 10.64
C LEU A 100 -17.96 3.20 11.83
N GLU A 101 -18.45 2.89 13.02
CA GLU A 101 -17.97 3.47 14.28
C GLU A 101 -16.95 2.52 14.93
N VAL A 102 -15.79 3.06 15.32
CA VAL A 102 -14.76 2.35 16.07
C VAL A 102 -14.48 3.15 17.33
N GLU A 103 -14.84 2.61 18.50
CA GLU A 103 -14.67 3.30 19.79
C GLU A 103 -15.29 4.72 19.83
N GLY A 104 -16.39 4.95 19.09
CA GLY A 104 -17.04 6.27 18.98
C GLY A 104 -16.36 7.26 18.02
N ILE A 105 -15.40 6.78 17.24
CA ILE A 105 -14.79 7.52 16.12
C ILE A 105 -15.33 6.94 14.82
N THR A 106 -15.96 7.80 14.00
CA THR A 106 -16.38 7.43 12.65
C THR A 106 -15.15 7.18 11.78
N VAL A 107 -15.06 5.97 11.24
CA VAL A 107 -14.02 5.52 10.31
C VAL A 107 -14.62 5.23 8.95
N THR A 108 -14.09 5.85 7.92
CA THR A 108 -14.44 5.59 6.52
C THR A 108 -13.29 4.90 5.80
N THR A 109 -13.61 3.94 4.95
CA THR A 109 -12.64 3.17 4.18
C THR A 109 -12.95 3.24 2.68
N GLY A 110 -11.90 3.03 1.89
CA GLY A 110 -11.97 2.78 0.46
C GLY A 110 -10.71 2.03 0.03
N GLN A 111 -10.76 1.41 -1.15
CA GLN A 111 -9.63 0.61 -1.63
C GLN A 111 -8.40 1.47 -1.91
N ALA A 112 -7.24 0.94 -1.53
CA ALA A 112 -5.95 1.63 -1.64
C ALA A 112 -5.19 1.31 -2.93
N GLY A 113 -5.70 0.44 -3.79
CA GLY A 113 -5.08 0.10 -5.08
C GLY A 113 -3.74 -0.65 -4.99
N HIS A 114 -3.28 -0.99 -3.79
CA HIS A 114 -2.00 -1.65 -3.54
C HIS A 114 -2.10 -3.19 -3.52
N SER A 115 -3.04 -3.70 -2.72
CA SER A 115 -3.23 -5.14 -2.50
C SER A 115 -4.71 -5.52 -2.44
N LEU A 116 -4.97 -6.83 -2.49
CA LEU A 116 -6.32 -7.37 -2.45
C LEU A 116 -6.95 -7.21 -1.06
N GLY A 117 -8.03 -6.44 -0.96
CA GLY A 117 -8.69 -6.15 0.32
C GLY A 117 -7.99 -5.07 1.14
N GLY A 118 -6.92 -4.45 0.61
CA GLY A 118 -6.24 -3.33 1.22
C GLY A 118 -7.05 -2.03 1.12
N VAL A 119 -7.13 -1.29 2.22
CA VAL A 119 -7.90 -0.04 2.33
C VAL A 119 -7.08 1.10 2.90
N TRP A 120 -7.39 2.32 2.48
CA TRP A 120 -7.03 3.51 3.24
C TRP A 120 -8.07 3.74 4.36
N LEU A 121 -7.66 4.45 5.42
CA LEU A 121 -8.47 4.74 6.59
C LEU A 121 -8.65 6.26 6.73
N HIS A 122 -9.88 6.73 6.82
CA HIS A 122 -10.21 8.13 7.12
C HIS A 122 -10.94 8.20 8.47
N LEU A 123 -10.38 8.95 9.42
CA LEU A 123 -10.96 9.16 10.74
C LEU A 123 -11.60 10.55 10.80
N ALA A 124 -12.88 10.61 11.18
CA ALA A 124 -13.65 11.86 11.28
C ALA A 124 -13.35 12.64 12.59
N VAL A 125 -12.07 12.84 12.89
CA VAL A 125 -11.58 13.59 14.06
C VAL A 125 -10.79 14.81 13.61
N GLY A 126 -10.75 15.86 14.42
CA GLY A 126 -10.18 17.14 13.99
C GLY A 126 -10.93 17.72 12.79
N ASN A 127 -10.20 17.97 11.70
CA ASN A 127 -10.73 18.31 10.37
C ASN A 127 -10.45 17.17 9.37
N GLY A 128 -10.46 15.92 9.85
CA GLY A 128 -10.15 14.71 9.10
C GLY A 128 -8.67 14.32 9.17
N VAL A 129 -8.43 13.03 9.42
CA VAL A 129 -7.12 12.38 9.34
C VAL A 129 -7.22 11.25 8.31
N LEU A 130 -6.44 11.31 7.24
CA LEU A 130 -6.27 10.18 6.32
C LEU A 130 -4.99 9.44 6.65
N TYR A 131 -5.07 8.12 6.72
CA TYR A 131 -3.94 7.22 6.62
C TYR A 131 -4.09 6.33 5.39
N SER A 132 -3.11 6.34 4.49
CA SER A 132 -3.24 5.61 3.23
C SER A 132 -3.00 4.10 3.35
N GLY A 133 -2.35 3.62 4.42
CA GLY A 133 -1.60 2.36 4.35
C GLY A 133 -0.56 2.44 3.23
N ASP A 134 -0.26 1.32 2.59
CA ASP A 134 0.35 1.31 1.26
C ASP A 134 -0.71 1.58 0.19
N ALA A 135 -0.40 2.43 -0.79
CA ALA A 135 -1.38 2.86 -1.78
C ALA A 135 -0.81 2.95 -3.19
N CYS A 136 -1.61 2.65 -4.22
CA CYS A 136 -1.20 2.78 -5.61
C CYS A 136 -2.33 3.28 -6.51
N PHE A 137 -2.07 4.36 -7.25
CA PHE A 137 -3.03 4.90 -8.23
C PHE A 137 -2.99 4.15 -9.57
N GLU A 138 -1.84 3.56 -9.90
CA GLU A 138 -1.53 3.04 -11.22
C GLU A 138 -1.80 1.54 -11.37
N SER A 139 -2.24 0.84 -10.31
CA SER A 139 -2.56 -0.59 -10.41
C SER A 139 -3.60 -0.81 -11.50
N SER A 140 -3.33 -1.77 -12.37
CA SER A 140 -4.22 -2.20 -13.44
C SER A 140 -5.32 -3.16 -12.94
N VAL A 141 -5.13 -3.77 -11.76
CA VAL A 141 -6.03 -4.74 -11.16
C VAL A 141 -6.77 -4.16 -9.97
N PHE A 142 -6.09 -3.50 -9.05
CA PHE A 142 -6.69 -3.05 -7.80
C PHE A 142 -7.24 -1.61 -7.95
N PRO A 143 -8.50 -1.36 -7.54
CA PRO A 143 -9.05 -0.01 -7.56
C PRO A 143 -8.46 0.86 -6.46
N PHE A 144 -8.33 2.16 -6.75
CA PHE A 144 -8.09 3.19 -5.74
C PHE A 144 -9.36 4.05 -5.63
N ASP A 145 -9.99 4.09 -4.46
CA ASP A 145 -11.17 4.93 -4.23
C ASP A 145 -10.76 6.31 -3.71
N THR A 146 -11.43 7.37 -4.15
CA THR A 146 -11.15 8.76 -3.75
C THR A 146 -11.54 9.00 -2.28
N PRO A 147 -10.59 9.31 -1.37
CA PRO A 147 -10.92 9.60 0.02
C PRO A 147 -11.61 10.96 0.24
N PRO A 148 -12.39 11.12 1.35
CA PRO A 148 -12.92 12.42 1.79
C PRO A 148 -11.81 13.42 2.13
N LYS A 149 -12.16 14.71 2.22
CA LYS A 149 -11.23 15.77 2.67
C LYS A 149 -10.64 15.45 4.05
N ALA A 150 -9.36 15.74 4.24
CA ALA A 150 -8.64 15.55 5.49
C ALA A 150 -7.55 16.62 5.64
N ALA A 151 -7.53 17.30 6.78
CA ALA A 151 -6.51 18.32 7.07
C ALA A 151 -5.14 17.72 7.38
N ILE A 152 -5.10 16.48 7.90
CA ILE A 152 -3.88 15.72 8.14
C ILE A 152 -3.86 14.50 7.23
N ALA A 153 -2.76 14.31 6.50
CA ALA A 153 -2.56 13.17 5.62
C ALA A 153 -1.26 12.42 6.01
N LEU A 154 -1.39 11.15 6.34
CA LEU A 154 -0.31 10.21 6.62
C LEU A 154 -0.20 9.29 5.39
N LEU A 155 0.77 9.55 4.52
CA LEU A 155 0.79 9.00 3.16
C LEU A 155 1.97 8.06 2.92
N ASP A 156 1.71 6.98 2.17
CA ASP A 156 2.70 6.07 1.63
C ASP A 156 3.72 6.85 0.79
N ALA A 157 4.96 6.88 1.27
CA ALA A 157 6.09 7.45 0.57
C ALA A 157 7.21 6.41 0.40
N SER A 158 6.86 5.13 0.30
CA SER A 158 7.80 4.00 0.19
C SER A 158 8.80 4.13 -0.97
N TYR A 159 8.44 4.89 -2.01
CA TYR A 159 9.33 5.20 -3.14
C TYR A 159 10.03 6.56 -3.06
N GLY A 160 9.87 7.31 -1.98
CA GLY A 160 10.54 8.59 -1.79
C GLY A 160 10.12 9.61 -2.85
N SER A 161 11.11 10.33 -3.37
CA SER A 161 10.92 11.28 -4.47
C SER A 161 10.85 10.63 -5.86
N TYR A 162 10.77 9.31 -5.96
CA TYR A 162 10.62 8.63 -7.25
C TYR A 162 9.31 9.02 -7.94
N ASP A 163 9.40 9.37 -9.22
CA ASP A 163 8.25 9.87 -9.96
C ASP A 163 8.11 9.33 -11.39
N GLN A 164 8.79 8.24 -11.75
CA GLN A 164 8.63 7.66 -13.09
C GLN A 164 7.32 6.85 -13.19
N PRO A 165 6.41 7.16 -14.13
CA PRO A 165 5.12 6.47 -14.26
C PRO A 165 5.24 4.99 -14.59
N GLN A 166 4.24 4.22 -14.18
CA GLN A 166 4.17 2.78 -14.42
C GLN A 166 4.20 2.44 -15.92
N ALA A 167 3.61 3.29 -16.77
CA ALA A 167 3.65 3.09 -18.21
C ALA A 167 5.09 3.02 -18.77
N TYR A 168 6.01 3.84 -18.27
CA TYR A 168 7.42 3.80 -18.67
C TYR A 168 8.11 2.54 -18.12
N CYS A 169 7.82 2.17 -16.88
CA CYS A 169 8.34 0.94 -16.27
C CYS A 169 7.95 -0.31 -17.07
N VAL A 170 6.67 -0.42 -17.41
CA VAL A 170 6.12 -1.52 -18.23
C VAL A 170 6.73 -1.52 -19.63
N GLN A 171 6.91 -0.34 -20.24
CA GLN A 171 7.56 -0.23 -21.55
C GLN A 171 9.02 -0.73 -21.51
N ALA A 172 9.78 -0.36 -20.49
CA ALA A 172 11.16 -0.83 -20.31
C ALA A 172 11.26 -2.36 -20.13
N ILE A 173 10.27 -2.99 -19.48
CA ILE A 173 10.18 -4.47 -19.44
C ILE A 173 9.81 -5.01 -20.83
N SER A 174 8.84 -4.38 -21.50
CA SER A 174 8.34 -4.80 -22.82
C SER A 174 9.44 -4.85 -23.88
N GLU A 175 10.41 -3.93 -23.82
CA GLU A 175 11.58 -3.87 -24.72
C GLU A 175 12.53 -5.05 -24.58
N ARG A 176 12.36 -5.89 -23.55
CA ARG A 176 13.24 -7.02 -23.24
C ARG A 176 12.57 -8.38 -23.39
N LEU A 177 11.32 -8.43 -23.84
CA LEU A 177 10.55 -9.68 -23.95
C LEU A 177 10.98 -10.57 -25.13
N ASP A 178 11.93 -10.12 -25.94
CA ASP A 178 12.48 -10.85 -27.10
C ASP A 178 13.55 -11.89 -26.72
N GLN A 179 13.95 -11.94 -25.45
CA GLN A 179 14.82 -12.96 -24.88
C GLN A 179 14.07 -13.84 -23.85
N PRO A 180 14.58 -15.05 -23.53
CA PRO A 180 14.05 -15.84 -22.44
C PRO A 180 14.17 -15.12 -21.09
N LEU A 181 13.04 -14.89 -20.43
CA LEU A 181 12.97 -14.19 -19.15
C LEU A 181 12.19 -15.00 -18.13
N ALA A 182 12.70 -15.00 -16.89
CA ALA A 182 11.95 -15.47 -15.74
C ALA A 182 11.76 -14.29 -14.76
N PHE A 183 10.56 -14.15 -14.21
CA PHE A 183 10.12 -13.03 -13.39
C PHE A 183 9.78 -13.51 -11.97
N PRO A 184 10.72 -13.43 -11.01
CA PRO A 184 10.43 -13.69 -9.61
C PRO A 184 9.51 -12.60 -9.04
N VAL A 185 8.33 -13.00 -8.56
CA VAL A 185 7.29 -12.12 -8.02
C VAL A 185 6.72 -12.66 -6.71
N PRO A 186 6.05 -11.83 -5.88
CA PRO A 186 5.25 -12.34 -4.75
C PRO A 186 4.10 -13.24 -5.23
N GLU A 187 3.43 -13.93 -4.32
CA GLU A 187 2.28 -14.80 -4.66
C GLU A 187 1.04 -14.00 -5.11
N THR A 188 0.88 -12.78 -4.59
CA THR A 188 -0.25 -11.88 -4.85
C THR A 188 0.24 -10.48 -5.28
N GLY A 189 -0.63 -9.46 -5.27
CA GLY A 189 -0.24 -8.08 -5.62
C GLY A 189 0.20 -7.96 -7.08
N ARG A 190 1.43 -7.46 -7.32
CA ARG A 190 1.99 -7.25 -8.68
C ARG A 190 2.00 -8.51 -9.55
N ALA A 191 2.03 -9.70 -8.96
CA ALA A 191 2.01 -10.95 -9.72
C ALA A 191 0.75 -11.11 -10.55
N LEU A 192 -0.41 -10.73 -10.01
CA LEU A 192 -1.69 -10.81 -10.73
C LEU A 192 -1.73 -9.84 -11.91
N GLU A 193 -1.20 -8.63 -11.71
CA GLU A 193 -1.10 -7.61 -12.76
C GLU A 193 -0.15 -8.04 -13.88
N MET A 194 1.04 -8.51 -13.49
CA MET A 194 2.05 -9.00 -14.42
C MET A 194 1.57 -10.22 -15.19
N ALA A 195 0.82 -11.14 -14.56
CA ALA A 195 0.25 -12.29 -15.24
C ALA A 195 -0.68 -11.88 -16.39
N LEU A 196 -1.61 -10.96 -16.14
CA LEU A 196 -2.53 -10.45 -17.15
C LEU A 196 -1.80 -9.67 -18.26
N TRP A 197 -0.81 -8.86 -17.89
CA TRP A 197 -0.01 -8.10 -18.84
C TRP A 197 0.87 -9.01 -19.72
N LEU A 198 1.59 -9.96 -19.13
CA LEU A 198 2.44 -10.92 -19.85
C LEU A 198 1.62 -11.80 -20.78
N ALA A 199 0.42 -12.24 -20.38
CA ALA A 199 -0.46 -13.00 -21.27
C ALA A 199 -0.81 -12.20 -22.53
N LYS A 200 -1.16 -10.92 -22.38
CA LYS A 200 -1.44 -10.02 -23.51
C LYS A 200 -0.22 -9.82 -24.40
N GLU A 201 0.96 -9.59 -23.81
CA GLU A 201 2.20 -9.41 -24.58
C GLU A 201 2.61 -10.69 -25.30
N ALA A 202 2.42 -11.85 -24.67
CA ALA A 202 2.70 -13.15 -25.27
C ALA A 202 1.83 -13.40 -26.49
N ASP A 203 0.53 -13.09 -26.42
CA ASP A 203 -0.38 -13.21 -27.57
C ASP A 203 -0.02 -12.24 -28.70
N ARG A 204 0.29 -10.99 -28.35
CA ARG A 204 0.65 -9.94 -29.31
C ARG A 204 1.94 -10.25 -30.07
N ARG A 205 2.92 -10.85 -29.40
CA ARG A 205 4.26 -11.13 -29.92
C ARG A 205 4.46 -12.59 -30.33
N GLN A 206 3.45 -13.44 -30.15
CA GLN A 206 3.52 -14.89 -30.36
C GLN A 206 4.62 -15.57 -29.52
N LEU A 207 4.80 -15.12 -28.27
CA LEU A 207 5.76 -15.71 -27.32
C LEU A 207 5.11 -16.84 -26.52
N THR A 208 5.91 -17.83 -26.12
CA THR A 208 5.45 -18.88 -25.22
C THR A 208 5.55 -18.41 -23.76
N LEU A 209 4.52 -18.70 -22.97
CA LEU A 209 4.38 -18.21 -21.59
C LEU A 209 3.98 -19.36 -20.68
N ALA A 210 4.60 -19.42 -19.51
CA ALA A 210 4.14 -20.22 -18.38
C ALA A 210 4.02 -19.35 -17.13
N ILE A 211 2.99 -19.63 -16.34
CA ILE A 211 2.68 -18.93 -15.09
C ILE A 211 2.57 -19.97 -13.98
N ASP A 212 3.24 -19.71 -12.86
CA ASP A 212 3.19 -20.54 -11.65
C ASP A 212 1.75 -20.82 -11.20
N PRO A 213 1.41 -22.09 -10.86
CA PRO A 213 0.08 -22.46 -10.39
C PRO A 213 -0.46 -21.58 -9.25
N VAL A 214 0.38 -21.16 -8.31
CA VAL A 214 -0.05 -20.34 -7.16
C VAL A 214 -0.63 -18.99 -7.63
N ILE A 215 0.00 -18.36 -8.62
CA ILE A 215 -0.48 -17.09 -9.19
C ILE A 215 -1.81 -17.30 -9.92
N ARG A 216 -1.98 -18.45 -10.60
CA ARG A 216 -3.23 -18.81 -11.29
C ARG A 216 -4.36 -19.06 -10.29
N ASP A 217 -4.08 -19.74 -9.18
CA ASP A 217 -5.04 -19.99 -8.11
C ASP A 217 -5.47 -18.66 -7.46
N ASN A 218 -4.54 -17.73 -7.26
CA ASN A 218 -4.85 -16.39 -6.74
C ASN A 218 -5.68 -15.55 -7.74
N LEU A 219 -5.46 -15.69 -9.05
CA LEU A 219 -6.33 -15.08 -10.06
C LEU A 219 -7.74 -15.70 -10.06
N ALA A 220 -7.85 -17.02 -9.89
CA ALA A 220 -9.14 -17.70 -9.78
C ALA A 220 -9.90 -17.27 -8.52
N ALA A 221 -9.20 -17.15 -7.38
CA ALA A 221 -9.74 -16.62 -6.14
C ALA A 221 -10.23 -15.18 -6.32
N LEU A 222 -9.44 -14.30 -6.96
CA LEU A 222 -9.84 -12.93 -7.27
C LEU A 222 -11.10 -12.87 -8.14
N LEU A 223 -11.24 -13.76 -9.12
CA LEU A 223 -12.42 -13.83 -10.00
C LEU A 223 -13.69 -14.25 -9.25
N ALA A 224 -13.55 -15.13 -8.25
CA ALA A 224 -14.66 -15.60 -7.42
C ALA A 224 -15.14 -14.56 -6.39
N LEU A 225 -14.31 -13.57 -6.08
CA LEU A 225 -14.65 -12.45 -5.20
C LEU A 225 -15.55 -11.41 -5.89
N PRO A 226 -16.23 -10.54 -5.11
CA PRO A 226 -17.05 -9.45 -5.67
C PRO A 226 -16.26 -8.61 -6.70
N ALA A 227 -16.90 -8.32 -7.83
CA ALA A 227 -16.27 -7.57 -8.92
C ALA A 227 -15.80 -6.16 -8.53
N THR A 228 -16.32 -5.62 -7.43
CA THR A 228 -15.92 -4.33 -6.84
C THR A 228 -14.49 -4.32 -6.30
N LEU A 229 -13.86 -5.48 -6.07
CA LEU A 229 -12.49 -5.62 -5.58
C LEU A 229 -11.41 -5.62 -6.67
N ARG A 230 -11.83 -5.50 -7.93
CA ARG A 230 -10.94 -5.40 -9.08
C ARG A 230 -11.43 -4.33 -10.04
N ARG A 231 -10.55 -3.82 -10.89
CA ARG A 231 -10.91 -2.85 -11.92
C ARG A 231 -11.87 -3.46 -12.94
N PRO A 232 -12.81 -2.67 -13.49
CA PRO A 232 -13.81 -3.17 -14.42
C PRO A 232 -13.17 -3.70 -15.71
N GLY A 233 -13.79 -4.71 -16.32
CA GLY A 233 -13.37 -5.26 -17.61
C GLY A 233 -12.30 -6.37 -17.55
N LEU A 234 -11.88 -6.80 -16.35
CA LEU A 234 -10.83 -7.81 -16.20
C LEU A 234 -11.32 -9.27 -16.26
N ASP A 235 -12.60 -9.53 -15.97
CA ASP A 235 -13.15 -10.89 -15.86
C ASP A 235 -12.88 -11.76 -17.09
N HIS A 236 -13.04 -11.20 -18.29
CA HIS A 236 -12.76 -11.92 -19.52
C HIS A 236 -11.26 -12.26 -19.63
N SER A 237 -10.38 -11.28 -19.41
CA SER A 237 -8.93 -11.48 -19.46
C SER A 237 -8.46 -12.51 -18.43
N ILE A 238 -9.00 -12.48 -17.22
CA ILE A 238 -8.70 -13.47 -16.18
C ILE A 238 -9.14 -14.87 -16.63
N ARG A 239 -10.38 -15.04 -17.11
CA ARG A 239 -10.86 -16.34 -17.61
C ARG A 239 -10.03 -16.87 -18.78
N SER A 240 -9.68 -16.00 -19.73
CA SER A 240 -8.85 -16.35 -20.88
C SER A 240 -7.45 -16.79 -20.45
N LEU A 241 -6.83 -16.10 -19.49
CA LEU A 241 -5.55 -16.51 -18.90
C LEU A 241 -5.68 -17.86 -18.18
N LEU A 242 -6.73 -18.06 -17.37
CA LEU A 242 -6.95 -19.31 -16.65
C LEU A 242 -7.22 -20.51 -17.57
N ALA A 243 -7.80 -20.28 -18.76
CA ALA A 243 -7.97 -21.30 -19.79
C ALA A 243 -6.70 -21.58 -20.61
N ARG A 244 -5.75 -20.62 -20.67
CA ARG A 244 -4.48 -20.78 -21.37
C ARG A 244 -3.63 -21.87 -20.72
N GLN A 245 -3.17 -22.84 -21.51
CA GLN A 245 -2.20 -23.84 -21.04
C GLN A 245 -0.79 -23.23 -20.95
N ASN A 246 -0.02 -23.63 -19.94
CA ASN A 246 1.39 -23.26 -19.83
C ASN A 246 2.18 -23.93 -20.96
N ALA A 247 3.05 -23.17 -21.62
CA ALA A 247 3.95 -23.70 -22.63
C ALA A 247 5.15 -24.41 -22.01
N CYS A 248 5.71 -25.39 -22.72
CA CYS A 248 6.92 -26.11 -22.32
C CYS A 248 7.80 -26.39 -23.56
N PRO A 249 9.00 -25.81 -23.66
CA PRO A 249 9.55 -24.77 -22.78
C PRO A 249 8.89 -23.39 -23.02
N PRO A 250 8.79 -22.54 -21.99
CA PRO A 250 8.31 -21.17 -22.13
C PRO A 250 9.46 -20.19 -22.43
N THR A 251 9.24 -19.20 -23.29
CA THR A 251 10.13 -18.04 -23.44
C THR A 251 10.01 -17.13 -22.23
N LEU A 252 8.79 -16.91 -21.73
CA LEU A 252 8.51 -16.09 -20.56
C LEU A 252 7.98 -16.95 -19.42
N GLN A 253 8.59 -16.83 -18.25
CA GLN A 253 8.17 -17.52 -17.04
C GLN A 253 7.82 -16.52 -15.93
N LEU A 254 6.57 -16.51 -15.46
CA LEU A 254 6.19 -15.76 -14.26
C LEU A 254 6.10 -16.73 -13.07
N MET A 255 6.87 -16.49 -12.02
CA MET A 255 6.94 -17.41 -10.90
C MET A 255 7.03 -16.74 -9.53
N CYS A 256 6.51 -17.43 -8.51
CA CYS A 256 6.69 -17.01 -7.13
C CYS A 256 8.19 -17.09 -6.78
N ASP A 257 8.75 -16.02 -6.24
CA ASP A 257 10.16 -15.96 -5.82
C ASP A 257 10.38 -16.88 -4.62
N ARG A 258 11.16 -17.94 -4.82
CA ARG A 258 11.55 -18.91 -3.79
C ARG A 258 13.03 -18.75 -3.43
N SER A 259 13.54 -17.53 -3.53
CA SER A 259 14.98 -17.21 -3.51
C SER A 259 15.72 -17.80 -4.72
N ASP A 260 15.08 -17.75 -5.90
CA ASP A 260 15.55 -18.34 -7.15
C ASP A 260 16.86 -17.72 -7.67
N THR A 261 17.96 -18.45 -7.77
CA THR A 261 19.25 -17.91 -8.24
C THR A 261 19.43 -18.07 -9.76
N PRO A 262 20.29 -17.27 -10.41
CA PRO A 262 20.58 -17.40 -11.85
C PRO A 262 21.02 -18.80 -12.27
N GLU A 263 21.78 -19.50 -11.42
CA GLU A 263 22.29 -20.85 -11.69
C GLU A 263 21.16 -21.90 -11.78
N GLN A 264 20.04 -21.65 -11.11
CA GLN A 264 18.85 -22.50 -11.17
C GLN A 264 18.04 -22.29 -12.45
N TRP A 265 18.34 -21.22 -13.20
CA TRP A 265 17.64 -20.81 -14.41
C TRP A 265 18.60 -20.66 -15.60
N PRO A 266 19.33 -21.72 -16.01
CA PRO A 266 20.37 -21.63 -17.03
C PRO A 266 19.87 -21.19 -18.43
N ASP A 267 18.58 -21.41 -18.70
CA ASP A 267 17.94 -21.07 -19.98
C ASP A 267 17.19 -19.73 -19.97
N HIS A 268 17.15 -19.01 -18.82
CA HIS A 268 16.40 -17.77 -18.65
C HIS A 268 17.22 -16.70 -17.94
N HIS A 269 17.05 -15.45 -18.33
CA HIS A 269 17.59 -14.32 -17.57
C HIS A 269 16.58 -13.86 -16.52
N LEU A 270 17.01 -13.74 -15.26
CA LEU A 270 16.12 -13.28 -14.19
C LEU A 270 15.89 -11.77 -14.27
N LEU A 271 14.63 -11.36 -14.33
CA LEU A 271 14.22 -9.96 -14.27
C LEU A 271 13.34 -9.69 -13.05
N HIS A 272 13.94 -9.08 -12.04
CA HIS A 272 13.25 -8.67 -10.82
C HIS A 272 12.48 -7.36 -11.02
N THR A 273 11.31 -7.25 -10.39
CA THR A 273 10.41 -6.10 -10.57
C THR A 273 10.03 -5.37 -9.29
N GLY A 274 10.61 -5.73 -8.14
CA GLY A 274 10.28 -5.14 -6.85
C GLY A 274 11.50 -4.84 -6.00
N TYR A 275 11.31 -4.85 -4.68
CA TYR A 275 12.41 -4.75 -3.72
C TYR A 275 13.45 -5.85 -3.96
N LEU A 276 14.72 -5.49 -3.80
CA LEU A 276 15.86 -6.41 -3.91
C LEU A 276 16.50 -6.58 -2.54
N THR A 277 16.71 -7.82 -2.11
CA THR A 277 17.53 -8.13 -0.93
C THR A 277 19.00 -7.73 -1.17
N PRO A 278 19.84 -7.63 -0.13
CA PRO A 278 21.27 -7.33 -0.30
C PRO A 278 21.97 -8.22 -1.33
N ASP A 279 21.70 -9.53 -1.31
CA ASP A 279 22.31 -10.49 -2.23
C ASP A 279 21.90 -10.23 -3.69
N ARG A 280 20.61 -9.96 -3.94
CA ARG A 280 20.13 -9.59 -5.28
C ARG A 280 20.74 -8.29 -5.79
N ARG A 281 21.02 -7.33 -4.90
CA ARG A 281 21.72 -6.11 -5.30
C ARG A 281 23.15 -6.41 -5.74
N ALA A 282 23.82 -7.38 -5.12
CA ALA A 282 25.14 -7.84 -5.56
C ALA A 282 25.06 -8.57 -6.91
N GLU A 283 24.10 -9.47 -7.10
CA GLU A 283 23.85 -10.15 -8.39
C GLU A 283 23.58 -9.15 -9.52
N LEU A 284 22.79 -8.10 -9.25
CA LEU A 284 22.50 -7.03 -10.20
C LEU A 284 23.77 -6.24 -10.54
N ALA A 285 24.59 -5.90 -9.55
CA ALA A 285 25.85 -5.20 -9.76
C ALA A 285 26.87 -6.03 -10.57
N ALA A 286 26.81 -7.36 -10.43
CA ALA A 286 27.60 -8.30 -11.22
C ALA A 286 27.04 -8.56 -12.63
N GLY A 287 25.87 -8.00 -12.98
CA GLY A 287 25.21 -8.19 -14.28
C GLY A 287 24.59 -9.58 -14.47
N GLN A 288 24.44 -10.36 -13.41
CA GLN A 288 23.87 -11.72 -13.47
C GLN A 288 22.35 -11.73 -13.56
N ILE A 289 21.72 -10.67 -13.04
CA ILE A 289 20.27 -10.45 -13.13
C ILE A 289 19.98 -9.08 -13.71
N SER A 290 18.70 -8.79 -13.88
CA SER A 290 18.25 -7.45 -14.18
C SER A 290 17.11 -7.01 -13.30
N TRP A 291 16.92 -5.70 -13.27
CA TRP A 291 15.90 -5.08 -12.46
C TRP A 291 15.18 -3.97 -13.22
N GLN A 292 13.85 -4.00 -13.16
CA GLN A 292 13.00 -2.92 -13.63
C GLN A 292 11.74 -2.91 -12.78
N ARG A 293 11.55 -1.84 -12.00
CA ARG A 293 10.41 -1.69 -11.08
C ARG A 293 9.08 -1.93 -11.80
N TRP A 294 8.16 -2.63 -11.13
CA TRP A 294 6.72 -2.57 -11.34
C TRP A 294 6.12 -1.75 -10.19
N ASN A 295 5.59 -0.57 -10.50
CA ASN A 295 5.07 0.39 -9.53
C ASN A 295 3.86 -0.19 -8.80
N VAL A 296 3.98 -0.31 -7.47
CA VAL A 296 2.88 -0.72 -6.58
C VAL A 296 2.66 0.25 -5.41
N HIS A 297 3.31 1.42 -5.42
CA HIS A 297 3.14 2.45 -4.40
C HIS A 297 2.85 3.81 -5.04
N LEU A 298 2.57 4.81 -4.22
CA LEU A 298 2.44 6.18 -4.67
C LEU A 298 3.79 6.70 -5.18
N ARG A 299 3.73 7.44 -6.28
CA ARG A 299 4.86 8.22 -6.80
C ARG A 299 4.82 9.62 -6.18
N ALA A 300 5.93 10.34 -6.20
CA ALA A 300 6.00 11.70 -5.65
C ALA A 300 4.85 12.61 -6.15
N SER A 301 4.52 12.58 -7.45
CA SER A 301 3.39 13.33 -8.01
C SER A 301 2.02 12.86 -7.51
N HIS A 302 1.85 11.56 -7.21
CA HIS A 302 0.62 11.04 -6.62
C HIS A 302 0.44 11.50 -5.17
N LEU A 303 1.52 11.55 -4.38
CA LEU A 303 1.45 12.09 -3.01
C LEU A 303 0.98 13.55 -3.02
N VAL A 304 1.55 14.38 -3.90
CA VAL A 304 1.14 15.79 -4.05
C VAL A 304 -0.33 15.89 -4.50
N ALA A 305 -0.71 15.13 -5.52
CA ALA A 305 -2.09 15.10 -6.01
C ALA A 305 -3.10 14.66 -4.94
N LEU A 306 -2.74 13.65 -4.13
CA LEU A 306 -3.57 13.19 -3.03
C LEU A 306 -3.66 14.24 -1.92
N ALA A 307 -2.56 14.86 -1.53
CA ALA A 307 -2.55 15.95 -0.54
C ALA A 307 -3.43 17.13 -0.99
N ASP A 308 -3.38 17.50 -2.27
CA ASP A 308 -4.22 18.56 -2.85
C ASP A 308 -5.70 18.15 -2.89
N GLN A 309 -5.98 16.92 -3.33
CA GLN A 309 -7.33 16.36 -3.33
C GLN A 309 -7.93 16.34 -1.92
N LEU A 310 -7.14 16.06 -0.89
CA LEU A 310 -7.58 16.08 0.50
C LEU A 310 -7.75 17.48 1.06
N GLY A 311 -7.14 18.50 0.45
CA GLY A 311 -7.00 19.82 1.06
C GLY A 311 -6.14 19.76 2.33
N ALA A 312 -5.16 18.85 2.37
CA ALA A 312 -4.33 18.63 3.54
C ALA A 312 -3.48 19.86 3.83
N THR A 313 -3.44 20.26 5.10
CA THR A 313 -2.57 21.33 5.61
C THR A 313 -1.33 20.77 6.31
N GLN A 314 -1.38 19.51 6.71
CA GLN A 314 -0.27 18.77 7.31
C GLN A 314 -0.16 17.42 6.59
N VAL A 315 1.03 17.12 6.06
CA VAL A 315 1.31 15.92 5.29
C VAL A 315 2.56 15.27 5.84
N VAL A 316 2.44 14.02 6.27
CA VAL A 316 3.55 13.21 6.74
C VAL A 316 3.83 12.13 5.70
N PRO A 317 4.95 12.20 4.96
CA PRO A 317 5.41 11.09 4.13
C PRO A 317 5.98 9.98 5.02
N LEU A 318 5.31 8.83 5.03
CA LEU A 318 5.70 7.64 5.81
C LEU A 318 6.53 6.66 4.98
N PHE A 319 7.25 5.78 5.66
CA PHE A 319 8.03 4.67 5.10
C PHE A 319 9.19 5.10 4.19
N THR A 320 9.71 6.31 4.43
CA THR A 320 10.72 6.94 3.58
C THR A 320 11.82 7.57 4.42
N PRO A 321 13.09 7.52 3.98
CA PRO A 321 14.20 8.12 4.73
C PRO A 321 14.11 9.65 4.76
N PHE A 322 14.46 10.26 5.89
CA PHE A 322 14.61 11.71 6.05
C PHE A 322 16.07 12.16 6.04
N SER A 323 16.86 11.68 5.07
CA SER A 323 18.17 12.26 4.79
C SER A 323 18.02 13.69 4.26
N ASP A 324 19.07 14.51 4.35
CA ASP A 324 19.02 15.93 3.91
C ASP A 324 18.49 16.09 2.48
N ASN A 325 18.95 15.23 1.56
CA ASN A 325 18.49 15.23 0.18
C ASN A 325 17.00 14.86 0.06
N ALA A 326 16.54 13.88 0.84
CA ALA A 326 15.13 13.46 0.84
C ALA A 326 14.22 14.55 1.45
N LEU A 327 14.64 15.16 2.56
CA LEU A 327 13.92 16.27 3.18
C LEU A 327 13.84 17.50 2.29
N SER A 328 14.92 17.81 1.56
CA SER A 328 14.91 18.90 0.57
C SER A 328 13.93 18.61 -0.57
N ALA A 329 13.88 17.37 -1.05
CA ALA A 329 12.91 16.97 -2.08
C ALA A 329 11.47 17.09 -1.55
N TRP A 330 11.19 16.61 -0.34
CA TRP A 330 9.86 16.73 0.27
C TRP A 330 9.45 18.17 0.54
N HIS A 331 10.36 19.03 0.99
CA HIS A 331 10.09 20.47 1.11
C HIS A 331 9.72 21.08 -0.24
N GLY A 332 10.42 20.72 -1.32
CA GLY A 332 10.09 21.19 -2.67
C GLY A 332 8.70 20.75 -3.14
N LEU A 333 8.27 19.53 -2.78
CA LEU A 333 7.00 18.95 -3.22
C LEU A 333 5.80 19.39 -2.37
N LEU A 334 5.97 19.49 -1.05
CA LEU A 334 4.86 19.68 -0.10
C LEU A 334 4.85 21.07 0.54
N GLY A 335 5.97 21.81 0.47
CA GLY A 335 6.11 23.15 1.04
C GLY A 335 5.84 23.18 2.55
N GLU A 336 5.09 24.18 2.99
CA GLU A 336 4.74 24.38 4.42
C GLU A 336 3.86 23.26 4.99
N ARG A 337 3.29 22.39 4.14
CA ARG A 337 2.47 21.26 4.59
C ARG A 337 3.29 20.11 5.13
N LEU A 338 4.59 20.03 4.80
CA LEU A 338 5.43 18.92 5.22
C LEU A 338 5.54 18.88 6.75
N CYS A 339 5.27 17.71 7.32
CA CYS A 339 5.43 17.43 8.74
C CYS A 339 6.41 16.28 8.94
N THR A 340 7.43 16.52 9.75
CA THR A 340 8.49 15.54 10.09
C THR A 340 8.54 15.23 11.58
N ALA A 341 7.62 15.78 12.37
CA ALA A 341 7.53 15.54 13.80
C ALA A 341 6.89 14.19 14.09
N GLN A 342 7.42 13.46 15.07
CA GLN A 342 6.82 12.20 15.55
C GLN A 342 5.45 12.42 16.20
N ARG A 343 5.20 13.60 16.77
CA ARG A 343 3.92 13.94 17.40
C ARG A 343 3.30 15.16 16.73
N LEU A 344 2.05 15.01 16.31
CA LEU A 344 1.24 16.08 15.72
C LEU A 344 0.04 16.38 16.63
N TYR A 345 -0.34 17.65 16.68
CA TYR A 345 -1.52 18.10 17.41
C TYR A 345 -2.36 19.01 16.53
N ALA A 346 -3.65 18.71 16.41
CA ALA A 346 -4.61 19.61 15.79
C ALA A 346 -5.69 19.99 16.80
N PRO A 347 -5.79 21.28 17.19
CA PRO A 347 -6.80 21.73 18.14
C PRO A 347 -8.21 21.64 17.54
N SER A 348 -9.22 21.54 18.40
CA SER A 348 -10.59 21.80 17.98
C SER A 348 -10.70 23.24 17.50
N ARG A 349 -10.85 23.47 16.19
CA ARG A 349 -11.30 24.79 15.75
C ARG A 349 -12.72 25.01 16.26
N LEU A 350 -12.90 25.95 17.17
CA LEU A 350 -14.18 26.62 17.37
C LEU A 350 -14.51 27.29 16.04
N VAL A 351 -15.58 26.87 15.38
CA VAL A 351 -16.14 27.62 14.26
C VAL A 351 -16.55 28.97 14.82
N THR A 352 -15.74 30.00 14.60
CA THR A 352 -16.15 31.37 14.83
C THR A 352 -17.26 31.67 13.83
N ARG A 353 -18.51 31.49 14.26
CA ARG A 353 -19.64 32.12 13.58
C ARG A 353 -19.40 33.62 13.63
N SER A 354 -18.91 34.17 12.52
CA SER A 354 -18.96 35.60 12.26
C SER A 354 -20.44 36.01 12.27
N SER A 355 -20.91 36.47 13.42
CA SER A 355 -22.14 37.23 13.54
C SER A 355 -21.88 38.64 12.98
N LEU A 356 -21.90 38.77 11.65
CA LEU A 356 -22.08 40.07 11.04
C LEU A 356 -23.55 40.45 11.27
N GLY A 357 -23.74 41.31 12.27
CA GLY A 357 -25.02 41.96 12.54
C GLY A 357 -25.46 42.73 11.30
N SER A 358 -26.56 42.28 10.71
CA SER A 358 -27.29 43.05 9.71
C SER A 358 -27.92 44.25 10.40
N PHE A 359 -27.35 45.44 10.17
CA PHE A 359 -28.01 46.70 10.47
C PHE A 359 -29.25 46.82 9.58
N ALA A 360 -30.44 46.80 10.19
CA ALA A 360 -31.67 47.20 9.54
C ALA A 360 -31.66 48.74 9.35
N CYS A 361 -31.90 49.17 8.12
CA CYS A 361 -32.14 50.57 7.78
C CYS A 361 -33.65 50.82 7.85
N PRO A 362 -34.15 51.82 8.61
CA PRO A 362 -35.58 52.13 8.63
C PRO A 362 -35.96 52.97 7.40
N GLN A 363 -37.09 52.63 6.78
CA GLN A 363 -37.89 53.53 5.96
C GLN A 363 -39.03 54.11 6.79
#